data_AF-A0A447TLK2-F1
#
_entry.id   AF-A0A447TLK2-F1
#
_cell.length_a   1.000
_cell.length_b   1.000
_cell.length_c   1.000
_cell.angle_alpha   90.00
_cell.angle_beta   90.00
_cell.angle_gamma   90.00
#
_symmetry.space_group_name_H-M   'P 1'
#
loop_
_entity.id
_entity.type
_entity.pdbx_description
1 polymer ?
#
loop_
_entity_poly.entity_id
_entity_poly.type
_entity_poly.pdbx_seq_one_letter_code
_entity_poly.pdbx_strand_id
1 'polypeptide(L)' 'MLDQSLSIMNGPALTQELKQADVVIHPNVLNIGAAEFEARNQAILEGEKAAQQMLPQIRQLLQQKTLALAK' A
#
# COMPACT_ATOMS: atom_id res chain seq x y z
N MET A 1 18.93 13.52 9.54
CA MET A 1 19.18 12.57 10.65
C MET A 1 17.89 12.00 11.23
N LEU A 2 16.86 12.83 11.49
CA LEU A 2 15.56 12.36 11.99
C LEU A 2 14.84 11.43 10.99
N ASP A 3 14.77 11.77 9.70
CA ASP A 3 14.08 10.96 8.68
C ASP A 3 14.66 9.56 8.51
N GLN A 4 15.99 9.43 8.62
CA GLN A 4 16.68 8.15 8.54
C GLN A 4 16.42 7.30 9.79
N SER A 5 16.38 7.93 10.98
CA SER A 5 16.01 7.24 12.21
C SER A 5 14.56 6.75 12.18
N LEU A 6 13.63 7.56 11.66
CA LEU A 6 12.23 7.18 11.46
C LEU A 6 12.12 6.02 10.46
N SER A 7 12.87 6.08 9.36
CA SER A 7 12.90 5.00 8.36
C SER A 7 13.42 3.68 8.95
N ILE A 8 14.45 3.74 9.80
CA ILE A 8 15.03 2.56 10.46
C ILE A 8 14.09 1.98 11.52
N MET A 9 13.52 2.82 12.40
CA MET A 9 12.62 2.39 13.48
C MET A 9 11.30 1.82 12.94
N ASN A 10 10.76 2.39 11.86
CA ASN A 10 9.51 1.94 11.28
C ASN A 10 9.65 0.66 10.45
N GLY A 11 10.87 0.32 9.99
CA GLY A 11 11.12 -0.85 9.14
C GLY A 11 10.64 -2.19 9.73
N PRO A 12 11.02 -2.54 10.97
CA PRO A 12 10.57 -3.78 11.62
C PRO A 12 9.04 -3.85 11.82
N ALA A 13 8.41 -2.76 12.27
CA ALA A 13 6.96 -2.69 12.45
C ALA A 13 6.22 -2.86 11.12
N LEU A 14 6.64 -2.12 10.09
CA LEU A 14 6.11 -2.23 8.73
C LEU A 14 6.24 -3.66 8.19
N THR A 15 7.39 -4.32 8.38
CA THR A 15 7.60 -5.71 7.94
C THR A 15 6.60 -6.67 8.60
N GLN A 16 6.29 -6.46 9.89
CA GLN A 16 5.36 -7.30 10.63
C GLN A 16 3.90 -7.05 10.20
N GLU A 17 3.54 -5.81 9.90
CA GLU A 17 2.23 -5.46 9.35
C GLU A 17 2.04 -6.04 7.94
N LEU A 18 3.05 -5.91 7.07
CA LEU A 18 3.03 -6.43 5.71
C LEU A 18 2.84 -7.96 5.65
N LYS A 19 3.41 -8.71 6.62
CA LYS A 19 3.21 -10.17 6.72
C LYS A 19 1.77 -10.58 6.99
N GLN A 20 1.00 -9.71 7.63
CA GLN A 20 -0.40 -9.97 8.01
C GLN A 20 -1.40 -9.40 7.01
N ALA A 21 -0.94 -8.59 6.06
CA ALA A 21 -1.80 -7.95 5.07
C ALA A 21 -2.34 -8.99 4.07
N ASP A 22 -3.67 -9.01 3.89
CA ASP A 22 -4.31 -9.82 2.85
C ASP A 22 -3.94 -9.32 1.43
N VAL A 23 -3.72 -8.01 1.29
CA VAL A 23 -3.34 -7.34 0.03
C VAL A 23 -2.39 -6.19 0.34
N VAL A 24 -1.31 -6.08 -0.43
CA VAL A 24 -0.37 -4.94 -0.38
C VAL A 24 -0.36 -4.25 -1.74
N ILE A 25 -0.50 -2.92 -1.75
CA ILE A 25 -0.50 -2.09 -2.97
C ILE A 25 0.79 -1.27 -2.99
N HIS A 26 1.58 -1.40 -4.06
CA HIS A 26 2.86 -0.71 -4.23
C HIS A 26 2.81 0.26 -5.42
N PRO A 27 2.41 1.53 -5.21
CA PRO A 27 2.41 2.52 -6.29
C PRO A 27 3.85 2.95 -6.66
N ASN A 28 4.08 3.26 -7.93
CA ASN A 28 5.38 3.69 -8.42
C ASN A 28 5.63 5.18 -8.17
N VAL A 29 6.00 5.52 -6.93
CA VAL A 29 6.21 6.91 -6.49
C VAL A 29 7.61 7.18 -5.95
N LEU A 30 8.54 6.23 -6.08
CA LEU A 30 9.90 6.36 -5.54
C LEU A 30 10.71 7.49 -6.19
N ASN A 31 10.29 7.95 -7.36
CA ASN A 31 10.87 9.10 -8.05
C ASN A 31 10.28 10.46 -7.62
N ILE A 32 9.23 10.48 -6.80
CA ILE A 32 8.57 11.70 -6.32
C ILE A 32 9.16 12.10 -4.97
N GLY A 33 9.69 13.32 -4.89
CA GLY A 33 10.28 13.83 -3.65
C GLY A 33 9.23 14.04 -2.54
N ALA A 34 9.60 13.80 -1.28
CA ALA A 34 8.70 13.98 -0.13
C ALA A 34 8.16 15.41 0.04
N ALA A 35 8.86 16.42 -0.49
CA ALA A 35 8.45 17.83 -0.50
C ALA A 35 7.95 18.34 -1.86
N GLU A 36 7.78 17.45 -2.85
CA GLU A 36 7.42 17.80 -4.22
C GLU A 36 5.89 17.84 -4.40
N PHE A 37 5.26 18.87 -3.85
CA PHE A 37 3.80 18.99 -3.87
C PHE A 37 3.21 19.18 -5.27
N GLU A 38 3.98 19.72 -6.21
CA GLU A 38 3.58 19.90 -7.61
C GLU A 38 3.32 18.54 -8.31
N ALA A 39 4.00 17.48 -7.88
CA ALA A 39 3.82 16.11 -8.41
C ALA A 39 2.63 15.35 -7.78
N ARG A 40 1.81 16.01 -6.94
CA ARG A 40 0.66 15.38 -6.25
C ARG A 40 -0.25 14.62 -7.20
N ASN A 41 -0.59 15.22 -8.34
CA ASN A 41 -1.50 14.58 -9.30
C ASN A 41 -0.91 13.28 -9.86
N GLN A 42 0.40 13.27 -10.13
CA GLN A 42 1.09 12.06 -10.60
C GLN A 42 1.09 10.98 -9.51
N ALA A 43 1.38 11.33 -8.27
CA ALA A 43 1.36 10.39 -7.15
C ALA A 43 -0.03 9.75 -6.96
N ILE A 44 -1.11 10.55 -7.10
CA ILE A 44 -2.49 10.07 -7.02
C ILE A 44 -2.77 9.08 -8.14
N LEU A 45 -2.41 9.41 -9.39
CA LEU A 45 -2.63 8.53 -10.54
C LEU A 45 -1.89 7.19 -10.41
N GLU A 46 -0.64 7.19 -9.94
CA GLU A 46 0.09 5.94 -9.69
C GLU A 46 -0.56 5.12 -8.57
N GLY A 47 -1.12 5.78 -7.55
CA GLY A 47 -1.94 5.16 -6.51
C GLY A 47 -3.20 4.50 -7.05
N GLU A 48 -3.98 5.23 -7.85
CA GLU A 48 -5.20 4.72 -8.48
C GLU A 48 -4.91 3.55 -9.40
N LYS A 49 -3.89 3.66 -10.24
CA LYS A 49 -3.47 2.59 -11.16
C LYS A 49 -3.06 1.33 -10.40
N ALA A 50 -2.23 1.45 -9.37
CA ALA A 50 -1.81 0.31 -8.57
C ALA A 50 -3.00 -0.33 -7.83
N ALA A 51 -3.92 0.47 -7.29
CA ALA A 51 -5.12 -0.03 -6.64
C ALA A 51 -6.06 -0.76 -7.62
N GLN A 52 -6.28 -0.19 -8.81
CA GLN A 52 -7.11 -0.78 -9.85
C GLN A 52 -6.61 -2.18 -10.27
N GLN A 53 -5.29 -2.35 -10.38
CA GLN A 53 -4.67 -3.64 -10.69
C GLN A 53 -4.96 -4.72 -9.63
N MET A 54 -5.13 -4.31 -8.37
CA MET A 54 -5.38 -5.23 -7.26
C MET A 54 -6.88 -5.49 -7.00
N LEU A 55 -7.79 -4.73 -7.62
CA LEU A 55 -9.24 -4.90 -7.44
C LEU A 55 -9.73 -6.34 -7.65
N PRO A 56 -9.28 -7.11 -8.65
CA PRO A 56 -9.70 -8.50 -8.82
C PRO A 56 -9.38 -9.36 -7.59
N GLN A 57 -8.15 -9.28 -7.08
CA GLN A 57 -7.71 -10.01 -5.89
C GLN A 57 -8.49 -9.59 -4.64
N ILE A 58 -8.69 -8.28 -4.45
CA ILE A 58 -9.48 -7.75 -3.32
C ILE A 58 -10.90 -8.32 -3.35
N ARG A 59 -11.56 -8.31 -4.52
CA ARG A 59 -12.92 -8.86 -4.67
C ARG A 59 -12.97 -10.35 -4.35
N GLN A 60 -11.99 -11.13 -4.79
CA GLN A 60 -11.91 -12.56 -4.48
C GLN A 60 -11.77 -12.81 -2.98
N LEU A 61 -10.90 -12.07 -2.30
CA LEU A 61 -10.69 -12.20 -0.85
C LEU A 61 -11.94 -11.80 -0.06
N LEU A 62 -12.62 -10.73 -0.46
CA LEU A 62 -13.88 -10.31 0.16
C LEU A 62 -14.96 -11.38 0.02
N GLN A 63 -15.06 -12.01 -1.15
CA GLN A 63 -16.01 -13.11 -1.37
C GLN A 63 -15.67 -14.31 -0.48
N GLN A 64 -14.39 -14.71 -0.42
CA GLN A 64 -13.94 -15.81 0.44
C GLN A 64 -14.23 -15.56 1.92
N LYS A 65 -13.91 -14.37 2.44
CA LYS A 65 -14.20 -13.99 3.83
C LYS A 65 -15.71 -13.98 4.11
N THR A 66 -16.51 -13.44 3.19
CA THR A 66 -17.98 -13.45 3.32
C THR A 66 -18.53 -14.87 3.40
N LEU A 67 -18.05 -15.79 2.56
CA LEU A 67 -18.47 -17.19 2.58
C LEU A 67 -18.02 -17.94 3.85
N ALA A 68 -16.84 -17.61 4.39
CA ALA A 68 -16.34 -18.20 5.62
C ALA A 68 -17.16 -17.78 6.86
N LEU A 69 -17.67 -16.55 6.88
CA LEU A 69 -18.52 -16.02 7.96
C LEU A 69 -19.95 -16.59 7.93
N ALA A 70 -20.41 -17.07 6.77
CA ALA A 70 -21.76 -17.63 6.61
C ALA A 70 -21.87 -19.12 6.96
N LYS A 71 -20.75 -19.77 7.31
CA LYS A 71 -20.68 -21.17 7.76
C LYS A 71 -20.53 -21.24 9.26
#